data_AF-A0A1E7EYC0-F1
#
_entry.id   AF-A0A1E7EYC0-F1
#
_cell.length_a   1.000
_cell.length_b   1.000
_cell.length_c   1.000
_cell.angle_alpha   90.00
_cell.angle_beta   90.00
_cell.angle_gamma   90.00
#
_symmetry.space_group_name_H-M   'P 1'
#
loop_
_entity.id
_entity.type
_entity.pdbx_description
1 polymer ?
#
loop_
_entity_poly.entity_id
_entity_poly.type
_entity_poly.pdbx_seq_one_letter_code
_entity_poly.pdbx_strand_id
1 'polypeptide(L)'
;MQSADYFINNGDQTVDDGYWEPHTSSIDFCETNYLHSSYIAEPHNLFSSLWGLSLLGLIGIYYGNPTGEIRFKIAYGILILIGIGSAALHGTLNWVFQSADELPMIYLVISALYCLIELGDDDDVTVPIPSPSQQKYNNNNNNNNSNNNNKVLKYPWLPHIFVVLGCTLHVIWHVMAGLGGYTILQFLVTCRMSVLGLPCKIQWILGIIPVVVSTVSSRYKENTKQL
;
A
#
# COMPACT_ATOMS: atom_id res chain seq x y z
N MET A 1 -56.85 22.92 -3.64
CA MET A 1 -55.83 22.73 -4.69
C MET A 1 -54.79 21.77 -4.10
N GLN A 2 -55.12 20.51 -3.78
CA GLN A 2 -55.29 19.35 -4.67
C GLN A 2 -54.36 19.38 -5.89
N SER A 3 -53.30 18.55 -5.87
CA SER A 3 -53.14 17.42 -6.80
C SER A 3 -51.72 16.84 -6.71
N ALA A 4 -51.56 15.64 -6.14
CA ALA A 4 -50.59 14.62 -6.59
C ALA A 4 -50.76 13.33 -5.77
N ASP A 5 -51.93 12.68 -5.89
CA ASP A 5 -52.04 11.22 -5.71
C ASP A 5 -52.19 10.63 -7.12
N TYR A 6 -51.26 9.77 -7.52
CA TYR A 6 -51.24 8.78 -8.62
C TYR A 6 -49.74 8.61 -8.90
N PHE A 7 -49.06 7.56 -8.45
CA PHE A 7 -49.28 6.18 -8.88
C PHE A 7 -48.97 5.19 -7.73
N ILE A 8 -49.98 4.43 -7.32
CA ILE A 8 -49.75 3.04 -6.92
C ILE A 8 -50.05 2.20 -8.15
N ASN A 9 -49.06 1.48 -8.65
CA ASN A 9 -49.28 0.34 -9.52
C ASN A 9 -48.57 -0.86 -8.91
N ASN A 10 -49.38 -1.84 -8.49
CA ASN A 10 -48.99 -3.08 -7.86
C ASN A 10 -48.27 -3.99 -8.85
N GLY A 11 -47.06 -4.39 -8.49
CA GLY A 11 -46.27 -5.41 -9.18
C GLY A 11 -45.19 -5.91 -8.23
N ASP A 12 -45.42 -7.11 -7.69
CA ASP A 12 -44.54 -7.88 -6.84
C ASP A 12 -43.18 -8.17 -7.52
N GLN A 13 -42.16 -7.41 -7.14
CA GLN A 13 -40.78 -7.86 -7.06
C GLN A 13 -40.23 -7.21 -5.80
N THR A 14 -40.02 -7.98 -4.74
CA THR A 14 -39.04 -7.63 -3.70
C THR A 14 -37.71 -7.46 -4.43
N VAL A 15 -37.36 -6.22 -4.78
CA VAL A 15 -35.94 -5.91 -4.93
C VAL A 15 -35.40 -6.21 -3.54
N ASP A 16 -34.56 -7.24 -3.42
CA ASP A 16 -33.85 -7.51 -2.18
C ASP A 16 -32.91 -6.31 -1.99
N ASP A 17 -33.48 -5.24 -1.43
CA ASP A 17 -32.78 -4.02 -1.07
C ASP A 17 -31.64 -4.45 -0.14
N GLY A 18 -30.41 -4.07 -0.50
CA GLY A 18 -29.26 -4.54 0.24
C GLY A 18 -29.26 -4.00 1.67
N TYR A 19 -28.60 -4.71 2.57
CA TYR A 19 -28.71 -4.48 4.02
C TYR A 19 -28.35 -3.05 4.46
N TRP A 20 -27.45 -2.38 3.74
CA TRP A 20 -26.97 -1.02 4.05
C TRP A 20 -27.70 0.08 3.27
N GLU A 21 -28.83 -0.22 2.66
CA GLU A 21 -29.64 0.80 1.99
C GLU A 21 -30.42 1.69 2.99
N PRO A 22 -30.64 2.98 2.67
CA PRO A 22 -30.11 3.69 1.49
C PRO A 22 -28.64 4.10 1.68
N HIS A 23 -27.88 4.12 0.58
CA HIS A 23 -26.48 4.57 0.58
C HIS A 23 -26.35 6.06 0.88
N THR A 24 -25.30 6.41 1.63
CA THR A 24 -25.04 7.80 2.06
C THR A 24 -23.68 8.33 1.62
N SER A 25 -22.82 7.50 1.03
CA SER A 25 -21.59 7.96 0.38
C SER A 25 -21.92 8.87 -0.81
N SER A 26 -21.01 9.82 -1.09
CA SER A 26 -21.19 10.71 -2.24
C SER A 26 -20.77 10.06 -3.56
N ILE A 27 -20.13 8.89 -3.52
CA ILE A 27 -19.55 8.19 -4.66
C ILE A 27 -19.92 6.70 -4.58
N ASP A 28 -20.15 6.10 -5.76
CA ASP A 28 -20.31 4.68 -6.01
C ASP A 28 -19.23 4.24 -7.03
N PHE A 29 -18.49 3.16 -6.78
CA PHE A 29 -17.19 2.88 -7.41
C PHE A 29 -17.26 1.85 -8.55
N CYS A 30 -18.42 1.82 -9.21
CA CYS A 30 -18.69 1.07 -10.43
C CYS A 30 -18.60 -0.46 -10.29
N GLU A 31 -18.49 -1.01 -9.08
CA GLU A 31 -18.79 -2.43 -8.84
C GLU A 31 -20.31 -2.59 -8.71
N THR A 32 -20.85 -3.75 -9.08
CA THR A 32 -22.29 -3.98 -8.91
C THR A 32 -22.60 -4.24 -7.44
N ASN A 33 -23.39 -3.35 -6.84
CA ASN A 33 -23.76 -3.45 -5.43
C ASN A 33 -24.51 -4.76 -5.13
N TYR A 34 -24.10 -5.41 -4.04
CA TYR A 34 -24.68 -6.64 -3.50
C TYR A 34 -24.65 -7.85 -4.45
N LEU A 35 -23.79 -7.84 -5.47
CA LEU A 35 -23.69 -8.92 -6.47
C LEU A 35 -23.46 -10.31 -5.87
N HIS A 36 -22.64 -10.39 -4.80
CA HIS A 36 -22.27 -11.66 -4.17
C HIS A 36 -22.98 -11.92 -2.84
N SER A 37 -23.48 -10.88 -2.16
CA SER A 37 -24.09 -10.97 -0.85
C SER A 37 -24.89 -9.72 -0.55
N SER A 38 -26.08 -9.85 0.04
CA SER A 38 -26.92 -8.73 0.48
C SER A 38 -26.32 -7.92 1.65
N TYR A 39 -25.21 -8.38 2.25
CA TYR A 39 -24.55 -7.69 3.37
C TYR A 39 -23.34 -6.82 2.97
N ILE A 40 -22.75 -7.07 1.80
CA ILE A 40 -21.54 -6.38 1.34
C ILE A 40 -21.88 -5.72 0.01
N ALA A 41 -21.79 -4.40 -0.05
CA ALA A 41 -22.09 -3.65 -1.27
C ALA A 41 -21.10 -3.99 -2.39
N GLU A 42 -19.80 -3.71 -2.19
CA GLU A 42 -18.76 -3.88 -3.22
C GLU A 42 -17.65 -4.85 -2.74
N PRO A 43 -17.85 -6.18 -2.88
CA PRO A 43 -16.93 -7.17 -2.32
C PRO A 43 -15.52 -7.14 -2.92
N HIS A 44 -15.36 -6.90 -4.23
CA HIS A 44 -14.03 -6.90 -4.85
C HIS A 44 -13.23 -5.69 -4.39
N ASN A 45 -13.86 -4.52 -4.36
CA ASN A 45 -13.25 -3.32 -3.81
C ASN A 45 -12.88 -3.54 -2.33
N LEU A 46 -13.78 -4.06 -1.49
CA LEU A 46 -13.51 -4.36 -0.07
C LEU A 46 -12.28 -5.26 0.13
N PHE A 47 -12.22 -6.40 -0.56
CA PHE A 47 -11.10 -7.35 -0.39
C PHE A 47 -9.80 -6.77 -0.94
N SER A 48 -9.86 -6.04 -2.05
CA SER A 48 -8.68 -5.40 -2.62
C SER A 48 -8.14 -4.27 -1.76
N SER A 49 -8.97 -3.56 -0.98
CA SER A 49 -8.50 -2.59 0.02
C SER A 49 -7.75 -3.27 1.16
N LEU A 50 -8.30 -4.36 1.71
CA LEU A 50 -7.64 -5.12 2.78
C LEU A 50 -6.31 -5.73 2.31
N TRP A 51 -6.30 -6.33 1.11
CA TRP A 51 -5.10 -6.98 0.56
C TRP A 51 -4.08 -5.98 0.01
N GLY A 52 -4.54 -4.93 -0.67
CA GLY A 52 -3.71 -3.94 -1.33
C GLY A 52 -3.11 -2.91 -0.37
N LEU A 53 -3.87 -2.46 0.62
CA LEU A 53 -3.44 -1.40 1.55
C LEU A 53 -3.10 -1.97 2.94
N SER A 54 -4.07 -2.61 3.61
CA SER A 54 -3.88 -3.03 5.01
C SER A 54 -2.80 -4.10 5.17
N LEU A 55 -2.74 -5.08 4.28
CA LEU A 55 -1.69 -6.10 4.32
C LEU A 55 -0.30 -5.50 4.09
N LEU A 56 -0.15 -4.59 3.12
CA LEU A 56 1.14 -3.93 2.88
C LEU A 56 1.56 -3.05 4.06
N GLY A 57 0.62 -2.34 4.68
CA GLY A 57 0.87 -1.60 5.92
C GLY A 57 1.33 -2.52 7.07
N LEU A 58 0.69 -3.69 7.24
CA LEU A 58 1.11 -4.69 8.23
C LEU A 58 2.53 -5.19 7.97
N ILE A 59 2.85 -5.56 6.72
CA ILE A 59 4.20 -5.97 6.33
C ILE A 59 5.21 -4.86 6.64
N GLY A 60 4.85 -3.60 6.37
CA GLY A 60 5.66 -2.42 6.70
C GLY A 60 5.91 -2.25 8.20
N ILE A 61 4.90 -2.42 9.05
CA ILE A 61 5.07 -2.36 10.51
C ILE A 61 6.04 -3.45 11.00
N TYR A 62 5.86 -4.69 10.54
CA TYR A 62 6.61 -5.84 11.06
C TYR A 62 8.04 -5.93 10.51
N TYR A 63 8.22 -5.63 9.22
CA TYR A 63 9.50 -5.85 8.53
C TYR A 63 10.12 -4.56 7.99
N GLY A 64 9.32 -3.53 7.73
CA GLY A 64 9.76 -2.31 7.05
C GLY A 64 10.30 -1.19 7.94
N ASN A 65 10.57 -1.47 9.22
CA ASN A 65 11.14 -0.49 10.15
C ASN A 65 12.35 -1.05 10.92
N PRO A 66 13.49 -1.27 10.24
CA PRO A 66 14.74 -1.71 10.86
C PRO A 66 15.34 -0.69 11.84
N THR A 67 15.01 0.61 11.73
CA THR A 67 15.47 1.63 12.68
C THR A 67 14.72 1.57 14.01
N GLY A 68 13.52 0.97 14.02
CA GLY A 68 12.68 0.81 15.21
C GLY A 68 11.95 2.08 15.64
N GLU A 69 12.11 3.18 14.90
CA GLU A 69 11.58 4.50 15.27
C GLU A 69 10.05 4.51 15.18
N ILE A 70 9.40 5.13 16.17
CA ILE A 70 7.94 5.11 16.30
C ILE A 70 7.24 5.83 15.13
N ARG A 71 7.84 6.88 14.58
CA ARG A 71 7.28 7.66 13.46
C ARG A 71 6.97 6.81 12.22
N PHE A 72 7.85 5.87 11.87
CA PHE A 72 7.60 4.95 10.76
C PHE A 72 6.52 3.92 11.08
N LYS A 73 6.42 3.46 12.34
CA LYS A 73 5.31 2.58 12.76
C LYS A 73 3.97 3.29 12.68
N ILE A 74 3.93 4.57 13.07
CA ILE A 74 2.73 5.41 12.94
C ILE A 74 2.36 5.55 11.46
N ALA A 75 3.30 5.87 10.58
CA ALA A 75 3.04 6.02 9.15
C ALA A 75 2.48 4.73 8.52
N TYR A 76 3.08 3.57 8.80
CA TYR A 76 2.52 2.29 8.35
C TYR A 76 1.17 1.95 9.01
N GLY A 77 0.95 2.35 10.26
CA GLY A 77 -0.33 2.24 10.95
C GLY A 77 -1.43 3.06 10.28
N ILE A 78 -1.12 4.26 9.81
CA ILE A 78 -2.05 5.08 9.02
C ILE A 78 -2.35 4.40 7.69
N LEU A 79 -1.36 3.78 7.02
CA LEU A 79 -1.60 3.01 5.79
C LEU A 79 -2.56 1.82 6.02
N ILE A 80 -2.46 1.14 7.18
CA ILE A 80 -3.42 0.11 7.57
C ILE A 80 -4.82 0.70 7.75
N LEU A 81 -4.91 1.86 8.40
CA LEU A 81 -6.17 2.55 8.67
C LEU A 81 -6.88 2.97 7.37
N ILE A 82 -6.14 3.45 6.36
CA ILE A 82 -6.69 3.74 5.02
C ILE A 82 -7.35 2.47 4.45
N GLY A 83 -6.64 1.33 4.46
CA GLY A 83 -7.19 0.09 3.91
C GLY A 83 -8.43 -0.44 4.66
N ILE A 84 -8.48 -0.28 5.99
CA ILE A 84 -9.66 -0.65 6.80
C ILE A 84 -10.81 0.32 6.54
N GLY A 85 -10.55 1.62 6.47
CA GLY A 85 -11.55 2.64 6.15
C GLY A 85 -12.16 2.44 4.76
N SER A 86 -11.31 2.22 3.76
CA SER A 86 -11.71 1.86 2.39
C SER A 86 -12.52 0.55 2.36
N ALA A 87 -12.10 -0.50 3.07
CA ALA A 87 -12.87 -1.74 3.15
C ALA A 87 -14.25 -1.55 3.78
N ALA A 88 -14.35 -0.73 4.82
CA ALA A 88 -15.62 -0.39 5.46
C ALA A 88 -16.51 0.47 4.53
N LEU A 89 -15.92 1.40 3.77
CA LEU A 89 -16.61 2.19 2.76
C LEU A 89 -17.22 1.28 1.69
N HIS A 90 -16.44 0.37 1.11
CA HIS A 90 -16.92 -0.55 0.08
C HIS A 90 -17.87 -1.63 0.65
N GLY A 91 -17.77 -1.93 1.94
CA GLY A 91 -18.71 -2.83 2.61
C GLY A 91 -20.11 -2.25 2.72
N THR A 92 -20.23 -0.94 3.01
CA THR A 92 -21.51 -0.36 3.43
C THR A 92 -21.97 0.86 2.61
N LEU A 93 -21.09 1.48 1.82
CA LEU A 93 -21.30 2.76 1.13
C LEU A 93 -21.85 3.86 2.06
N ASN A 94 -21.18 4.03 3.21
CA ASN A 94 -21.56 4.99 4.25
C ASN A 94 -20.56 6.15 4.33
N TRP A 95 -21.07 7.38 4.45
CA TRP A 95 -20.25 8.60 4.49
C TRP A 95 -19.23 8.63 5.65
N VAL A 96 -19.53 7.98 6.78
CA VAL A 96 -18.60 7.90 7.92
C VAL A 96 -17.35 7.14 7.51
N PHE A 97 -17.53 6.05 6.76
CA PHE A 97 -16.41 5.25 6.26
C PHE A 97 -15.75 5.88 5.03
N GLN A 98 -16.49 6.69 4.27
CA GLN A 98 -15.87 7.57 3.26
C GLN A 98 -14.87 8.53 3.93
N SER A 99 -15.27 9.14 5.04
CA SER A 99 -14.37 9.97 5.83
C SER A 99 -13.18 9.16 6.40
N ALA A 100 -13.42 7.90 6.78
CA ALA A 100 -12.38 7.00 7.28
C ALA A 100 -11.41 6.49 6.19
N ASP A 101 -11.78 6.57 4.92
CA ASP A 101 -10.86 6.32 3.79
C ASP A 101 -10.07 7.61 3.46
N GLU A 102 -10.78 8.73 3.30
CA GLU A 102 -10.21 9.99 2.81
C GLU A 102 -9.30 10.70 3.82
N LEU A 103 -9.70 10.79 5.10
CA LEU A 103 -8.94 11.55 6.09
C LEU A 103 -7.58 10.90 6.41
N PRO A 104 -7.47 9.57 6.61
CA PRO A 104 -6.18 8.92 6.82
C PRO A 104 -5.20 9.07 5.65
N MET A 105 -5.66 9.23 4.41
CA MET A 105 -4.78 9.54 3.29
C MET A 105 -4.03 10.86 3.50
N ILE A 106 -4.72 11.89 3.99
CA ILE A 106 -4.09 13.19 4.30
C ILE A 106 -3.11 13.05 5.47
N TYR A 107 -3.47 12.31 6.51
CA TYR A 107 -2.57 12.06 7.63
C TYR A 107 -1.32 11.27 7.23
N LEU A 108 -1.42 10.36 6.26
CA LEU A 108 -0.27 9.63 5.74
C LEU A 108 0.73 10.57 5.05
N VAL A 109 0.23 11.48 4.22
CA VAL A 109 1.06 12.48 3.54
C VAL A 109 1.77 13.37 4.55
N ILE A 110 1.05 13.86 5.56
CA ILE A 110 1.63 14.70 6.63
C ILE A 110 2.67 13.91 7.43
N SER A 111 2.40 12.64 7.77
CA SER A 111 3.32 11.77 8.50
C SER A 111 4.60 11.49 7.69
N ALA A 112 4.48 11.26 6.38
CA ALA A 112 5.61 11.11 5.47
C ALA A 112 6.44 12.39 5.39
N LEU A 113 5.79 13.56 5.33
CA LEU A 113 6.45 14.87 5.33
C LEU A 113 7.22 15.11 6.64
N TYR A 114 6.62 14.76 7.78
CA TYR A 114 7.28 14.81 9.09
C TYR A 114 8.52 13.91 9.12
N CYS A 115 8.43 12.66 8.65
CA CYS A 115 9.57 11.74 8.57
C CYS A 115 10.70 12.27 7.66
N LEU A 116 10.36 13.03 6.62
CA LEU A 116 11.32 13.63 5.70
C LEU A 116 12.03 14.86 6.30
N ILE A 117 11.30 15.71 7.03
CA ILE A 117 11.88 16.91 7.66
C ILE A 117 12.83 16.50 8.79
N GLU A 118 12.37 15.60 9.65
CA GLU A 118 13.12 15.09 10.81
C GLU A 118 14.21 14.08 10.40
N LEU A 119 14.64 14.09 9.14
CA LEU A 119 15.69 13.20 8.66
C LEU A 119 17.04 13.54 9.28
N GLY A 120 17.29 14.84 9.55
CA GLY A 120 18.59 15.39 9.92
C GLY A 120 18.66 16.16 11.25
N ASP A 121 17.62 16.15 12.08
CA ASP A 121 17.56 16.93 13.34
C ASP A 121 18.34 16.31 14.52
N ASP A 122 19.32 15.46 14.24
CA ASP A 122 20.25 15.02 15.29
C ASP A 122 21.32 16.12 15.49
N ASP A 123 21.10 16.99 16.47
CA ASP A 123 22.08 17.96 16.98
C ASP A 123 23.42 17.24 17.26
N ASP A 124 24.47 17.64 16.54
CA ASP A 124 25.88 17.28 16.76
C ASP A 124 26.18 15.79 17.02
N VAL A 125 26.18 14.98 15.95
CA VAL A 125 27.08 13.83 15.89
C VAL A 125 28.07 14.07 14.76
N THR A 126 29.22 14.62 15.12
CA THR A 126 30.47 14.50 14.35
C THR A 126 30.79 13.01 14.16
N VAL A 127 30.24 12.40 13.12
CA VAL A 127 30.64 11.05 12.71
C VAL A 127 32.09 11.13 12.23
N PRO A 128 33.05 10.40 12.83
CA PRO A 128 34.37 10.27 12.27
C PRO A 128 34.24 9.57 10.92
N ILE A 129 34.57 10.28 9.84
CA ILE A 129 34.69 9.70 8.50
C ILE A 129 35.76 8.60 8.59
N PRO A 130 35.42 7.31 8.38
CA PRO A 130 36.46 6.31 8.22
C PRO A 130 37.19 6.64 6.92
N SER A 131 38.52 6.77 7.02
CA SER A 131 39.39 6.87 5.85
C SER A 131 39.16 5.66 4.92
N PRO A 132 39.26 5.85 3.60
CA PRO A 132 39.04 4.76 2.66
C PRO A 132 40.16 3.72 2.82
N SER A 133 39.88 2.66 3.57
CA SER A 133 40.67 1.43 3.50
C SER A 133 40.25 0.68 2.23
N GLN A 134 41.25 0.48 1.37
CA GLN A 134 41.10 -0.13 0.06
C GLN A 134 40.51 -1.54 0.19
N GLN A 135 39.26 -1.71 -0.23
CA GLN A 135 38.68 -3.03 -0.42
C GLN A 135 39.13 -3.54 -1.79
N LYS A 136 40.07 -4.50 -1.75
CA LYS A 136 40.62 -5.19 -2.91
C LYS A 136 39.49 -5.96 -3.61
N TYR A 137 38.95 -5.39 -4.67
CA TYR A 137 38.00 -6.05 -5.57
C TYR A 137 38.74 -7.12 -6.37
N ASN A 138 38.46 -8.39 -6.07
CA ASN A 138 39.02 -9.52 -6.80
C ASN A 138 38.15 -9.77 -8.04
N ASN A 139 38.68 -9.40 -9.20
CA ASN A 139 38.05 -9.64 -10.49
C ASN A 139 38.50 -11.01 -11.00
N ASN A 140 37.61 -12.00 -10.97
CA ASN A 140 37.78 -13.21 -11.77
C ASN A 140 36.72 -13.21 -12.87
N ASN A 141 37.19 -12.88 -14.07
CA ASN A 141 36.49 -13.15 -15.31
C ASN A 141 36.14 -14.64 -15.41
N ASN A 142 34.95 -14.93 -15.90
CA ASN A 142 34.82 -15.87 -17.00
C ASN A 142 33.59 -15.53 -17.85
N ASN A 143 33.86 -15.49 -19.15
CA ASN A 143 32.94 -15.23 -20.25
C ASN A 143 31.76 -16.20 -20.26
N ASN A 144 30.61 -15.75 -20.76
CA ASN A 144 30.15 -16.19 -22.08
C ASN A 144 28.97 -15.36 -22.60
N ASN A 145 29.09 -15.05 -23.88
CA ASN A 145 28.07 -14.51 -24.77
C ASN A 145 26.74 -15.28 -24.67
N SER A 146 25.64 -14.53 -24.72
CA SER A 146 24.63 -14.82 -25.75
C SER A 146 23.82 -13.58 -26.08
N ASN A 147 23.79 -13.28 -27.38
CA ASN A 147 22.81 -12.42 -28.04
C ASN A 147 21.38 -12.79 -27.60
N ASN A 148 20.49 -11.79 -27.53
CA ASN A 148 19.35 -11.70 -28.44
C ASN A 148 18.38 -10.55 -28.09
N ASN A 149 18.21 -9.68 -29.08
CA ASN A 149 16.95 -9.23 -29.67
C ASN A 149 15.94 -8.43 -28.81
N ASN A 150 15.92 -7.13 -29.11
CA ASN A 150 14.76 -6.25 -29.23
C ASN A 150 13.38 -6.96 -29.25
N LYS A 151 12.49 -6.59 -28.32
CA LYS A 151 11.06 -6.40 -28.61
C LYS A 151 10.48 -5.29 -27.74
N VAL A 152 10.25 -4.13 -28.35
CA VAL A 152 9.33 -3.10 -27.84
C VAL A 152 7.92 -3.62 -28.09
N LEU A 153 7.18 -3.97 -27.03
CA LEU A 153 5.77 -4.36 -27.13
C LEU A 153 4.89 -3.10 -27.12
N LYS A 154 4.39 -2.74 -28.31
CA LYS A 154 3.24 -1.85 -28.53
C LYS A 154 1.97 -2.70 -28.37
N TYR A 155 1.11 -2.38 -27.41
CA TYR A 155 -0.22 -2.99 -27.28
C TYR A 155 -1.31 -1.97 -27.66
N PRO A 156 -2.04 -2.16 -28.79
CA PRO A 156 -3.10 -1.26 -29.18
C PRO A 156 -4.48 -1.94 -29.10
N TRP A 157 -4.96 -2.33 -27.91
CA TRP A 157 -6.39 -2.67 -27.67
C TRP A 157 -6.69 -2.87 -26.17
N LEU A 158 -6.57 -1.83 -25.34
CA LEU A 158 -6.71 -1.97 -23.88
C LEU A 158 -8.01 -1.52 -23.17
N PRO A 159 -9.13 -1.08 -23.80
CA PRO A 159 -10.26 -0.64 -22.98
C PRO A 159 -11.39 -1.64 -22.74
N HIS A 160 -11.46 -2.81 -23.40
CA HIS A 160 -12.68 -3.65 -23.33
C HIS A 160 -12.59 -4.92 -22.46
N ILE A 161 -11.41 -5.35 -22.02
CA ILE A 161 -11.28 -6.58 -21.22
C ILE A 161 -11.43 -6.34 -19.71
N PHE A 162 -11.22 -5.10 -19.26
CA PHE A 162 -11.27 -4.74 -17.83
C PHE A 162 -12.69 -4.64 -17.26
N VAL A 163 -13.70 -4.47 -18.10
CA VAL A 163 -15.10 -4.33 -17.63
C VAL A 163 -15.77 -5.70 -17.40
N VAL A 164 -15.23 -6.79 -17.96
CA VAL A 164 -15.95 -8.07 -18.06
C VAL A 164 -15.69 -9.03 -16.90
N LEU A 165 -14.70 -8.76 -16.03
CA LEU A 165 -14.32 -9.69 -14.95
C LEU A 165 -14.72 -9.26 -13.53
N GLY A 166 -15.49 -8.18 -13.36
CA GLY A 166 -15.85 -7.66 -12.03
C GLY A 166 -14.69 -6.94 -11.29
N CYS A 167 -13.46 -7.02 -11.82
CA CYS A 167 -12.34 -6.18 -11.37
C CYS A 167 -12.49 -4.77 -11.95
N THR A 168 -13.14 -3.88 -11.22
CA THR A 168 -13.17 -2.46 -11.58
C THR A 168 -11.75 -1.89 -11.62
N LEU A 169 -11.54 -0.78 -12.35
CA LEU A 169 -10.28 -0.02 -12.30
C LEU A 169 -9.89 0.36 -10.86
N HIS A 170 -10.89 0.43 -9.98
CA HIS A 170 -10.75 0.76 -8.58
C HIS A 170 -10.04 -0.35 -7.76
N VAL A 171 -10.24 -1.63 -8.10
CA VAL A 171 -9.46 -2.74 -7.51
C VAL A 171 -7.95 -2.57 -7.76
N ILE A 172 -7.59 -2.18 -8.99
CA ILE A 172 -6.19 -1.93 -9.35
C ILE A 172 -5.65 -0.71 -8.60
N TRP A 173 -6.48 0.32 -8.43
CA TRP A 173 -6.14 1.49 -7.65
C TRP A 173 -5.73 1.14 -6.22
N HIS A 174 -6.49 0.31 -5.51
CA HIS A 174 -6.16 -0.12 -4.14
C HIS A 174 -4.79 -0.78 -4.03
N VAL A 175 -4.47 -1.69 -4.96
CA VAL A 175 -3.19 -2.38 -4.99
C VAL A 175 -2.04 -1.41 -5.31
N MET A 176 -2.23 -0.52 -6.29
CA MET A 176 -1.19 0.45 -6.68
C MET A 176 -0.97 1.52 -5.61
N ALA A 177 -2.04 2.02 -4.99
CA ALA A 177 -1.97 3.01 -3.92
C ALA A 177 -1.24 2.44 -2.70
N GLY A 178 -1.56 1.20 -2.30
CA GLY A 178 -0.87 0.53 -1.22
C GLY A 178 0.61 0.28 -1.51
N LEU A 179 0.94 -0.19 -2.71
CA LEU A 179 2.35 -0.39 -3.10
C LEU A 179 3.12 0.93 -3.18
N GLY A 180 2.49 1.99 -3.70
CA GLY A 180 3.07 3.33 -3.76
C GLY A 180 3.34 3.90 -2.37
N GLY A 181 2.33 3.88 -1.49
CA GLY A 181 2.46 4.33 -0.10
C GLY A 181 3.54 3.55 0.66
N TYR A 182 3.51 2.22 0.55
CA TYR A 182 4.51 1.35 1.16
C TYR A 182 5.94 1.65 0.67
N THR A 183 6.14 1.80 -0.64
CA THR A 183 7.49 2.05 -1.20
C THR A 183 8.02 3.44 -0.87
N ILE A 184 7.16 4.46 -0.78
CA ILE A 184 7.54 5.79 -0.29
C ILE A 184 8.02 5.71 1.17
N LEU A 185 7.31 4.98 2.03
CA LEU A 185 7.73 4.79 3.42
C LEU A 185 9.07 4.03 3.53
N GLN A 186 9.26 2.99 2.72
CA GLN A 186 10.55 2.27 2.66
C GLN A 186 11.70 3.17 2.17
N PHE A 187 11.43 4.06 1.22
CA PHE A 187 12.40 5.04 0.77
C PHE A 187 12.80 6.00 1.91
N LEU A 188 11.83 6.54 2.65
CA LEU A 188 12.10 7.43 3.80
C LEU A 188 12.90 6.72 4.89
N VAL A 189 12.57 5.46 5.20
CA VAL A 189 13.34 4.63 6.13
C VAL A 189 14.78 4.44 5.63
N THR A 190 14.96 4.20 4.33
CA THR A 190 16.30 4.06 3.72
C THR A 190 17.10 5.36 3.84
N CYS A 191 16.48 6.51 3.55
CA CYS A 191 17.09 7.81 3.74
C CYS A 191 17.55 7.99 5.20
N ARG A 192 16.71 7.59 6.17
CA ARG A 192 17.06 7.70 7.59
C ARG A 192 18.23 6.79 7.95
N MET A 193 18.23 5.55 7.46
CA MET A 193 19.37 4.65 7.63
C MET A 193 20.66 5.20 7.03
N SER A 194 20.57 5.87 5.88
CA SER A 194 21.71 6.51 5.23
C SER A 194 22.29 7.65 6.07
N VAL A 195 21.43 8.47 6.70
CA VAL A 195 21.88 9.53 7.63
C VAL A 195 22.53 8.93 8.88
N LEU A 196 21.99 7.83 9.40
CA LEU A 196 22.56 7.11 10.54
C LEU A 196 23.84 6.33 10.20
N GLY A 197 24.30 6.33 8.94
CA GLY A 197 25.45 5.56 8.49
C GLY A 197 25.25 4.04 8.61
N LEU A 198 24.00 3.57 8.72
CA LEU A 198 23.68 2.16 8.89
C LEU A 198 23.71 1.45 7.52
N PRO A 199 24.54 0.42 7.32
CA PRO A 199 24.59 -0.30 6.06
C PRO A 199 23.27 -1.06 5.83
N CYS A 200 22.51 -0.63 4.82
CA CYS A 200 21.23 -1.21 4.44
C CYS A 200 21.37 -2.17 3.25
N LYS A 201 20.57 -3.23 3.24
CA LYS A 201 20.38 -4.09 2.07
C LYS A 201 18.88 -4.24 1.81
N ILE A 202 18.49 -4.13 0.54
CA ILE A 202 17.13 -4.45 0.11
C ILE A 202 16.99 -5.96 0.01
N GLN A 203 16.02 -6.51 0.73
CA GLN A 203 15.59 -7.90 0.64
C GLN A 203 14.19 -7.96 0.03
N TRP A 204 13.98 -8.87 -0.91
CA TRP A 204 12.68 -9.04 -1.55
C TRP A 204 11.90 -10.13 -0.84
N ILE A 205 10.82 -9.75 -0.15
CA ILE A 205 9.86 -10.70 0.42
C ILE A 205 8.95 -11.17 -0.71
N LEU A 206 8.84 -12.50 -0.86
CA LEU A 206 8.05 -13.17 -1.91
C LEU A 206 8.44 -12.77 -3.35
N GLY A 207 9.62 -12.17 -3.55
CA GLY A 207 10.08 -11.69 -4.86
C GLY A 207 9.36 -10.44 -5.39
N ILE A 208 8.42 -9.86 -4.63
CA ILE A 208 7.56 -8.76 -5.07
C ILE A 208 7.68 -7.54 -4.16
N ILE A 209 7.85 -7.75 -2.85
CA ILE A 209 7.80 -6.67 -1.86
C ILE A 209 9.21 -6.32 -1.39
N PRO A 210 9.74 -5.13 -1.70
CA PRO A 210 11.06 -4.71 -1.23
C PRO A 210 10.99 -4.32 0.25
N VAL A 211 11.88 -4.88 1.07
CA VAL A 211 12.03 -4.55 2.48
C VAL A 211 13.48 -4.15 2.74
N VAL A 212 13.65 -3.06 3.49
CA VAL A 212 14.97 -2.58 3.91
C VAL A 212 15.36 -3.28 5.20
N VAL A 213 16.55 -3.89 5.23
CA VAL A 213 17.07 -4.58 6.42
C VAL A 213 18.47 -4.06 6.76
N SER A 214 18.73 -3.89 8.05
CA SER A 214 20.06 -3.52 8.57
C SER A 214 21.01 -4.72 8.55
N THR A 215 22.17 -4.54 7.91
CA THR A 215 23.21 -5.59 7.85
C THR A 215 24.00 -5.76 9.16
N VAL A 216 23.89 -4.81 10.10
CA VAL A 216 24.54 -4.88 11.43
C VAL A 216 23.88 -5.95 12.31
N SER A 217 22.55 -6.10 12.25
CA SER A 217 21.80 -7.09 13.04
C SER A 217 22.14 -8.54 12.64
N SER A 218 22.40 -8.78 11.34
CA SER A 218 22.75 -10.10 10.83
C SER A 218 24.10 -10.60 11.36
N ARG A 219 25.09 -9.70 11.48
CA ARG A 219 26.45 -10.04 11.93
C ARG A 219 26.49 -10.41 13.42
N TYR A 220 25.67 -9.77 14.24
CA TYR A 220 25.57 -10.08 15.67
C TYR A 220 24.90 -11.43 15.92
N LYS A 221 23.85 -11.77 15.15
CA LYS A 221 23.17 -13.08 15.19
C LYS A 221 24.04 -14.23 14.68
N GLU A 222 24.92 -14.00 13.70
CA GLU A 222 25.88 -15.02 13.26
C GLU A 222 26.95 -15.29 14.32
N ASN A 223 27.50 -14.24 14.93
CA ASN A 223 28.54 -14.39 15.96
C ASN A 223 28.04 -15.07 17.24
N THR A 224 26.76 -14.96 17.57
CA THR A 224 26.14 -15.63 18.73
C THR A 224 25.71 -17.07 18.46
N LYS A 225 25.60 -17.49 17.19
CA LYS A 225 25.33 -18.91 16.84
C LYS A 225 26.59 -19.77 16.77
N GLN A 226 27.78 -19.15 16.81
CA GLN A 226 29.08 -19.83 16.78
C GLN A 226 29.72 -20.00 18.17
N LEU A 227 29.05 -19.52 19.23
CA LEU A 227 29.40 -19.72 20.64
C LEU A 227 28.45 -20.73 21.27
#